data_AF-A0A136J684-F1
#
_entry.id   AF-A0A136J684-F1
#
_cell.length_a   1.000
_cell.length_b   1.000
_cell.length_c   1.000
_cell.angle_alpha   90.00
_cell.angle_beta   90.00
_cell.angle_gamma   90.00
#
_symmetry.space_group_name_H-M   'P 1'
#
loop_
_entity.id
_entity.type
_entity.pdbx_description
1 polymer ?
#
loop_
_entity_poly.entity_id
_entity_poly.type
_entity_poly.pdbx_seq_one_letter_code
_entity_poly.pdbx_strand_id
1 'polypeptide(L)'
;MAMQYYTTNASDGCSLAFQSSLPLPPSSPSSSLSATASDAKYDRCIVLMHGFSGSSEYFTRNFAALAAHYWVIAPDMRGHGRSGRPTGGYHVARLAADLRTLLRHLERETRGSRPGEKALQFVPVGCSIGAAVLWTYAELFGHGTHDDDDGDSNGAAEAGLFAGYIFVDQAPLQDRVPSFLASSSPSGSSNDTGGKEDLITWDASRAHTGCYDEATMHAAQRAWVHDTANAHKGLVAECLGYRFAPSTTSTSVSTPAQQRQQEDNDEAFFTSISAQCDPVWLARLLADHTRYDHRDAIGEVVAQKPVLVMAGGKSGCFPLEGMLETARRVD
;
A
#
# COMPACT_ATOMS: atom_id res chain seq x y z
N MET A 1 23.18 6.58 -4.31
CA MET A 1 23.04 7.58 -3.24
C MET A 1 22.43 6.90 -2.03
N ALA A 2 22.91 7.18 -0.82
CA ALA A 2 22.30 6.64 0.40
C ALA A 2 20.98 7.38 0.68
N MET A 3 19.92 6.64 0.99
CA MET A 3 18.62 7.22 1.32
C MET A 3 18.70 8.01 2.63
N GLN A 4 18.04 9.16 2.66
CA GLN A 4 17.91 9.97 3.88
C GLN A 4 16.54 9.74 4.49
N TYR A 5 16.51 9.55 5.81
CA TYR A 5 15.28 9.51 6.57
C TYR A 5 14.87 10.91 6.99
N TYR A 6 13.60 11.19 6.81
CA TYR A 6 12.93 12.38 7.30
C TYR A 6 11.78 11.97 8.21
N THR A 7 11.27 12.94 8.96
CA THR A 7 10.16 12.74 9.88
C THR A 7 9.21 13.92 9.80
N THR A 8 7.92 13.62 9.78
CA THR A 8 6.85 14.59 10.03
C THR A 8 5.92 14.05 11.11
N ASN A 9 4.93 14.81 11.55
CA ASN A 9 3.96 14.35 12.55
C ASN A 9 2.58 14.20 11.92
N ALA A 10 1.94 13.08 12.22
CA ALA A 10 0.51 12.87 11.98
C ALA A 10 -0.32 13.88 12.79
N SER A 11 -1.60 14.04 12.42
CA SER A 11 -2.53 14.95 13.11
C SER A 11 -2.73 14.64 14.61
N ASP A 12 -2.47 13.40 15.04
CA ASP A 12 -2.53 12.95 16.44
C ASP A 12 -1.17 13.01 17.16
N GLY A 13 -0.15 13.58 16.52
CA GLY A 13 1.21 13.67 17.05
C GLY A 13 2.06 12.42 16.88
N CYS A 14 1.56 11.36 16.23
CA CYS A 14 2.40 10.20 15.88
C CYS A 14 3.51 10.63 14.90
N SER A 15 4.76 10.31 15.22
CA SER A 15 5.89 10.51 14.30
C SER A 15 5.73 9.61 13.06
N LEU A 16 5.85 10.18 11.87
CA LEU A 16 5.82 9.51 10.57
C LEU A 16 7.18 9.65 9.90
N ALA A 17 7.95 8.56 9.87
CA ALA A 17 9.24 8.48 9.20
C ALA A 17 9.06 8.08 7.73
N PHE A 18 9.92 8.62 6.86
CA PHE A 18 9.97 8.22 5.46
C PHE A 18 11.37 8.37 4.88
N GLN A 19 11.72 7.49 3.95
CA GLN A 19 12.93 7.61 3.13
C GLN A 19 12.66 8.52 1.94
N SER A 20 13.68 9.28 1.52
CA SER A 20 13.63 10.10 0.31
C SER A 20 14.88 9.93 -0.54
N SER A 21 14.71 9.91 -1.86
CA SER A 21 15.80 9.75 -2.85
C SER A 21 16.58 11.01 -3.13
N LEU A 22 15.96 12.15 -2.85
CA LEU A 22 16.55 13.46 -2.95
C LEU A 22 16.33 14.19 -1.62
N PRO A 23 17.20 15.14 -1.25
CA PRO A 23 16.95 15.95 -0.07
C PRO A 23 15.60 16.65 -0.16
N LEU A 24 14.91 16.86 0.96
CA LEU A 24 13.76 17.77 0.91
C LEU A 24 14.25 19.16 0.47
N PRO A 25 13.65 19.79 -0.54
CA PRO A 25 13.99 21.15 -0.93
C PRO A 25 13.87 22.07 0.29
N PRO A 26 14.80 23.01 0.49
CA PRO A 26 14.65 23.97 1.59
C PRO A 26 13.40 24.83 1.36
N SER A 27 12.59 24.98 2.39
CA SER A 27 11.38 25.82 2.41
C SER A 27 11.67 27.33 2.26
N SER A 28 12.95 27.76 2.30
CA SER A 28 13.40 29.15 2.16
C SER A 28 14.53 29.30 1.13
N PRO A 29 14.55 30.37 0.29
CA PRO A 29 15.51 30.56 -0.80
C PRO A 29 16.96 30.90 -0.35
N SER A 30 17.27 30.80 0.94
CA SER A 30 18.60 31.09 1.47
C SER A 30 19.55 29.89 1.35
N SER A 31 19.92 29.52 0.13
CA SER A 31 21.29 29.11 -0.20
C SER A 31 21.37 28.89 -1.69
N SER A 32 22.50 29.28 -2.26
CA SER A 32 22.88 29.26 -3.67
C SER A 32 23.01 27.84 -4.27
N LEU A 33 22.02 26.98 -4.08
CA LEU A 33 21.93 25.70 -4.78
C LEU A 33 21.48 25.99 -6.21
N SER A 34 22.49 26.02 -7.09
CA SER A 34 22.34 26.13 -8.53
C SER A 34 21.26 25.18 -9.04
N ALA A 35 20.19 25.76 -9.59
CA ALA A 35 19.09 25.09 -10.28
C ALA A 35 19.60 24.37 -11.53
N THR A 36 20.29 23.24 -11.34
CA THR A 36 20.80 22.41 -12.44
C THR A 36 20.37 20.96 -12.19
N ALA A 37 19.48 20.47 -13.06
CA ALA A 37 18.97 19.09 -13.15
C ALA A 37 18.19 18.51 -11.94
N SER A 38 18.18 19.13 -10.76
CA SER A 38 17.42 18.65 -9.59
C SER A 38 15.91 18.94 -9.66
N ASP A 39 15.48 19.99 -10.36
CA ASP A 39 14.09 20.48 -10.27
C ASP A 39 13.08 19.60 -11.01
N ALA A 40 13.42 19.09 -12.21
CA ALA A 40 12.50 18.26 -12.99
C ALA A 40 12.17 16.93 -12.32
N LYS A 41 13.09 16.38 -11.49
CA LYS A 41 12.83 15.16 -10.72
C LYS A 41 11.80 15.38 -9.62
N TYR A 42 11.71 16.60 -9.08
CA TYR A 42 10.68 16.95 -8.11
C TYR A 42 9.31 17.19 -8.74
N ASP A 43 9.15 17.15 -10.08
CA ASP A 43 7.82 17.29 -10.71
C ASP A 43 6.91 16.10 -10.50
N ARG A 44 7.51 14.91 -10.32
CA ARG A 44 6.78 13.68 -10.04
C ARG A 44 7.44 12.91 -8.91
N CYS A 45 6.66 12.67 -7.87
CA CYS A 45 7.08 11.89 -6.71
C CYS A 45 6.42 10.52 -6.71
N ILE A 46 7.23 9.46 -6.79
CA ILE A 46 6.76 8.09 -6.59
C ILE A 46 6.68 7.81 -5.09
N VAL A 47 5.52 7.37 -4.60
CA VAL A 47 5.29 7.07 -3.17
C VAL A 47 5.14 5.57 -2.99
N LEU A 48 6.14 4.92 -2.40
CA LEU A 48 6.18 3.46 -2.24
C LEU A 48 5.59 3.05 -0.89
N MET A 49 4.36 2.51 -0.91
CA MET A 49 3.63 2.04 0.28
C MET A 49 3.90 0.55 0.50
N HIS A 50 4.54 0.20 1.62
CA HIS A 50 4.91 -1.17 1.94
C HIS A 50 3.71 -2.06 2.30
N GLY A 51 3.95 -3.39 2.28
CA GLY A 51 2.97 -4.40 2.66
C GLY A 51 2.79 -4.59 4.17
N PHE A 52 1.95 -5.54 4.54
CA PHE A 52 1.68 -5.87 5.94
C PHE A 52 2.96 -6.26 6.67
N SER A 53 3.10 -5.79 7.92
CA SER A 53 4.29 -5.95 8.78
C SER A 53 5.64 -5.53 8.14
N GLY A 54 5.59 -4.66 7.13
CA GLY A 54 6.75 -4.19 6.38
C GLY A 54 7.35 -2.86 6.84
N SER A 55 8.22 -2.31 6.00
CA SER A 55 8.78 -0.96 6.15
C SER A 55 9.28 -0.46 4.79
N SER A 56 9.67 0.81 4.74
CA SER A 56 10.35 1.44 3.60
C SER A 56 11.57 0.66 3.10
N GLU A 57 12.23 -0.11 3.96
CA GLU A 57 13.41 -0.91 3.61
C GLU A 57 13.12 -1.99 2.55
N TYR A 58 11.86 -2.40 2.37
CA TYR A 58 11.44 -3.35 1.33
C TYR A 58 11.86 -2.89 -0.06
N PHE A 59 11.88 -1.57 -0.27
CA PHE A 59 12.12 -0.96 -1.56
C PHE A 59 13.59 -0.69 -1.85
N THR A 60 14.52 -1.15 -1.00
CA THR A 60 15.97 -0.94 -1.16
C THR A 60 16.46 -1.34 -2.56
N ARG A 61 15.91 -2.42 -3.15
CA ARG A 61 16.26 -2.90 -4.49
C ARG A 61 15.61 -2.09 -5.63
N ASN A 62 14.45 -1.47 -5.40
CA ASN A 62 13.71 -0.69 -6.39
C ASN A 62 14.22 0.75 -6.49
N PHE A 63 14.71 1.27 -5.36
CA PHE A 63 14.93 2.69 -5.15
C PHE A 63 15.89 3.31 -6.15
N ALA A 64 17.05 2.67 -6.37
CA ALA A 64 18.09 3.21 -7.27
C ALA A 64 17.60 3.34 -8.72
N ALA A 65 16.84 2.37 -9.21
CA ALA A 65 16.30 2.39 -10.57
C ALA A 65 15.25 3.47 -10.75
N LEU A 66 14.33 3.62 -9.80
CA LEU A 66 13.28 4.65 -9.85
C LEU A 66 13.85 6.07 -9.68
N ALA A 67 14.79 6.24 -8.74
CA ALA A 67 15.44 7.52 -8.43
C ALA A 67 16.32 8.07 -9.57
N ALA A 68 16.66 7.23 -10.55
CA ALA A 68 17.35 7.66 -11.76
C ALA A 68 16.53 8.72 -12.53
N HIS A 69 15.20 8.64 -12.48
CA HIS A 69 14.30 9.47 -13.28
C HIS A 69 13.32 10.31 -12.45
N TYR A 70 12.96 9.85 -11.26
CA TYR A 70 11.92 10.47 -10.43
C TYR A 70 12.41 10.80 -9.03
N TRP A 71 11.72 11.70 -8.34
CA TRP A 71 11.79 11.74 -6.89
C TRP A 71 11.02 10.54 -6.33
N VAL A 72 11.58 9.86 -5.34
CA VAL A 72 11.01 8.64 -4.77
C VAL A 72 11.02 8.80 -3.25
N ILE A 73 9.88 8.54 -2.64
CA ILE A 73 9.75 8.44 -1.19
C ILE A 73 9.17 7.07 -0.83
N ALA A 74 9.49 6.62 0.39
CA ALA A 74 8.90 5.42 0.97
C ALA A 74 8.60 5.69 2.45
N PRO A 75 7.34 5.92 2.85
CA PRO A 75 6.99 6.04 4.25
C PRO A 75 7.06 4.70 4.97
N ASP A 76 7.50 4.74 6.22
CA ASP A 76 7.17 3.73 7.21
C ASP A 76 5.77 4.07 7.74
N MET A 77 4.77 3.20 7.53
CA MET A 77 3.44 3.44 8.08
C MET A 77 3.49 3.44 9.62
N ARG A 78 2.54 4.10 10.30
CA ARG A 78 2.52 4.07 11.78
C ARG A 78 2.56 2.63 12.31
N GLY A 79 3.22 2.44 13.44
CA GLY A 79 3.45 1.11 13.99
C GLY A 79 4.57 0.31 13.31
N HIS A 80 5.11 0.79 12.19
CA HIS A 80 6.12 0.10 11.38
C HIS A 80 7.44 0.88 11.31
N GLY A 81 8.53 0.17 11.03
CA GLY A 81 9.86 0.73 10.80
C GLY A 81 10.26 1.79 11.84
N ARG A 82 10.65 2.97 11.33
CA ARG A 82 11.09 4.12 12.13
C ARG A 82 9.96 5.07 12.55
N SER A 83 8.72 4.81 12.11
CA SER A 83 7.56 5.57 12.55
C SER A 83 7.19 5.27 14.00
N GLY A 84 6.44 6.19 14.60
CA GLY A 84 5.92 6.07 15.94
C GLY A 84 5.01 4.85 16.11
N ARG A 85 4.97 4.33 17.34
CA ARG A 85 4.10 3.23 17.76
C ARG A 85 3.12 3.76 18.80
N PRO A 86 2.06 4.49 18.38
CA PRO A 86 1.05 5.00 19.28
C PRO A 86 0.26 3.85 19.94
N THR A 87 -0.70 4.17 20.79
CA THR A 87 -1.60 3.20 21.45
C THR A 87 -2.94 3.00 20.74
N GLY A 88 -3.25 3.82 19.72
CA GLY A 88 -4.47 3.76 18.92
C GLY A 88 -4.26 4.16 17.44
N GLY A 89 -5.24 3.80 16.59
CA GLY A 89 -5.27 4.20 15.18
C GLY A 89 -4.63 3.24 14.16
N TYR A 90 -4.61 1.91 14.36
CA TYR A 90 -4.17 0.97 13.30
C TYR A 90 -5.36 0.43 12.50
N HIS A 91 -6.14 1.38 11.99
CA HIS A 91 -7.14 1.14 10.97
C HIS A 91 -6.58 1.57 9.62
N VAL A 92 -6.96 0.91 8.53
CA VAL A 92 -6.57 1.29 7.17
C VAL A 92 -6.95 2.73 6.88
N ALA A 93 -8.13 3.18 7.33
CA ALA A 93 -8.55 4.58 7.24
C ALA A 93 -7.61 5.56 7.95
N ARG A 94 -7.03 5.17 9.09
CA ARG A 94 -6.05 6.00 9.79
C ARG A 94 -4.71 6.04 9.07
N LEU A 95 -4.27 4.91 8.49
CA LEU A 95 -3.08 4.87 7.64
C LEU A 95 -3.25 5.79 6.41
N ALA A 96 -4.46 5.83 5.82
CA ALA A 96 -4.78 6.74 4.72
C ALA A 96 -4.74 8.21 5.16
N ALA A 97 -5.28 8.55 6.33
CA ALA A 97 -5.21 9.91 6.88
C ALA A 97 -3.77 10.36 7.20
N ASP A 98 -2.92 9.45 7.67
CA ASP A 98 -1.49 9.71 7.85
C ASP A 98 -0.78 9.95 6.53
N LEU A 99 -1.09 9.16 5.50
CA LEU A 99 -0.58 9.39 4.15
C LEU A 99 -0.99 10.78 3.65
N ARG A 100 -2.25 11.20 3.83
CA ARG A 100 -2.71 12.57 3.51
C ARG A 100 -1.86 13.63 4.21
N THR A 101 -1.60 13.43 5.50
CA THR A 101 -0.76 14.35 6.30
C THR A 101 0.66 14.45 5.74
N LEU A 102 1.27 13.31 5.40
CA LEU A 102 2.60 13.27 4.79
C LEU A 102 2.63 13.97 3.43
N LEU A 103 1.68 13.69 2.54
CA LEU A 103 1.65 14.28 1.21
C LEU A 103 1.50 15.80 1.29
N ARG A 104 0.60 16.31 2.14
CA ARG A 104 0.46 17.75 2.38
C ARG A 104 1.74 18.38 2.95
N HIS A 105 2.45 17.67 3.84
CA HIS A 105 3.75 18.14 4.32
C HIS A 105 4.75 18.28 3.17
N LEU A 106 4.83 17.29 2.29
CA LEU A 106 5.74 17.33 1.14
C LEU A 106 5.37 18.43 0.14
N GLU A 107 4.08 18.66 -0.13
CA GLU A 107 3.66 19.79 -0.96
C GLU A 107 4.12 21.13 -0.38
N ARG A 108 3.97 21.31 0.95
CA ARG A 108 4.41 22.54 1.63
C ARG A 108 5.92 22.73 1.56
N GLU A 109 6.71 21.69 1.86
CA GLU A 109 8.17 21.76 1.85
C GLU A 109 8.73 21.93 0.44
N THR A 110 8.09 21.35 -0.58
CA THR A 110 8.60 21.40 -1.96
C THR A 110 8.13 22.61 -2.75
N ARG A 111 6.90 23.09 -2.55
CA ARG A 111 6.24 24.05 -3.48
C ARG A 111 5.32 25.07 -2.83
N GLY A 112 5.11 25.00 -1.51
CA GLY A 112 4.11 25.80 -0.78
C GLY A 112 4.27 27.33 -0.77
N SER A 113 5.17 27.94 -1.56
CA SER A 113 5.45 29.38 -1.50
C SER A 113 5.75 30.09 -2.83
N ARG A 114 5.62 29.44 -4.01
CA ARG A 114 6.09 30.05 -5.29
C ARG A 114 4.96 30.24 -6.32
N PRO A 115 4.50 31.48 -6.57
CA PRO A 115 3.54 31.78 -7.62
C PRO A 115 4.05 31.37 -9.00
N GLY A 116 3.24 30.64 -9.77
CA GLY A 116 3.53 30.26 -11.16
C GLY A 116 4.28 28.94 -11.36
N GLU A 117 4.65 28.22 -10.28
CA GLU A 117 5.22 26.88 -10.40
C GLU A 117 4.13 25.80 -10.58
N LYS A 118 4.46 24.75 -11.35
CA LYS A 118 3.57 23.61 -11.57
C LYS A 118 3.34 22.87 -10.25
N ALA A 119 2.13 22.36 -9.98
CA ALA A 119 1.88 21.53 -8.80
C ALA A 119 2.71 20.23 -8.83
N LEU A 120 3.16 19.78 -7.66
CA LEU A 120 3.78 18.46 -7.50
C LEU A 120 2.73 17.39 -7.83
N GLN A 121 3.14 16.33 -8.52
CA GLN A 121 2.27 15.22 -8.84
C GLN A 121 2.80 13.94 -8.20
N PHE A 122 1.95 13.23 -7.47
CA PHE A 122 2.33 11.97 -6.85
C PHE A 122 1.86 10.78 -7.70
N VAL A 123 2.65 9.71 -7.69
CA VAL A 123 2.30 8.41 -8.25
C VAL A 123 2.48 7.38 -7.15
N PRO A 124 1.44 7.10 -6.36
CA PRO A 124 1.52 6.11 -5.30
C PRO A 124 1.56 4.68 -5.85
N VAL A 125 2.37 3.86 -5.20
CA VAL A 125 2.54 2.43 -5.45
C VAL A 125 2.14 1.69 -4.18
N GLY A 126 1.02 0.97 -4.21
CA GLY A 126 0.50 0.20 -3.09
C GLY A 126 0.87 -1.27 -3.21
N CYS A 127 1.71 -1.78 -2.31
CA CYS A 127 2.02 -3.21 -2.23
C CYS A 127 1.17 -3.88 -1.15
N SER A 128 0.42 -4.93 -1.47
CA SER A 128 -0.43 -5.66 -0.52
C SER A 128 -1.37 -4.70 0.25
N ILE A 129 -1.31 -4.63 1.59
CA ILE A 129 -2.10 -3.68 2.38
C ILE A 129 -1.86 -2.22 1.97
N GLY A 130 -0.69 -1.89 1.40
CA GLY A 130 -0.43 -0.56 0.83
C GLY A 130 -1.42 -0.20 -0.28
N ALA A 131 -1.93 -1.16 -1.05
CA ALA A 131 -3.00 -0.92 -2.02
C ALA A 131 -4.33 -0.61 -1.33
N ALA A 132 -4.69 -1.36 -0.28
CA ALA A 132 -5.89 -1.08 0.52
C ALA A 132 -5.86 0.31 1.17
N VAL A 133 -4.69 0.75 1.67
CA VAL A 133 -4.51 2.12 2.17
C VAL A 133 -4.78 3.16 1.09
N LEU A 134 -4.34 2.92 -0.15
CA LEU A 134 -4.56 3.84 -1.27
C LEU A 134 -6.00 3.83 -1.77
N TRP A 135 -6.68 2.68 -1.79
CA TRP A 135 -8.09 2.60 -2.13
C TRP A 135 -8.94 3.33 -1.09
N THR A 136 -8.67 3.11 0.20
CA THR A 136 -9.31 3.87 1.27
C THR A 136 -8.95 5.37 1.21
N TYR A 137 -7.72 5.73 0.82
CA TYR A 137 -7.39 7.13 0.58
C TYR A 137 -8.26 7.73 -0.54
N ALA A 138 -8.40 7.02 -1.67
CA ALA A 138 -9.21 7.48 -2.79
C ALA A 138 -10.68 7.62 -2.39
N GLU A 139 -11.22 6.66 -1.66
CA GLU A 139 -12.59 6.71 -1.13
C GLU A 139 -12.80 7.93 -0.21
N LEU A 140 -11.87 8.18 0.72
CA LEU A 140 -12.01 9.24 1.72
C LEU A 140 -11.72 10.65 1.17
N PHE A 141 -10.78 10.77 0.22
CA PHE A 141 -10.19 12.06 -0.17
C PHE A 141 -10.12 12.29 -1.69
N GLY A 142 -10.49 11.30 -2.50
CA GLY A 142 -10.40 11.35 -3.97
C GLY A 142 -11.58 12.05 -4.65
N HIS A 143 -12.71 12.23 -3.96
CA HIS A 143 -13.83 13.02 -4.46
C HIS A 143 -13.53 14.51 -4.23
N GLY A 144 -13.40 15.28 -5.32
CA GLY A 144 -12.99 16.70 -5.29
C GLY A 144 -14.00 17.70 -4.70
N THR A 145 -14.83 17.29 -3.74
CA THR A 145 -15.84 18.14 -3.10
C THR A 145 -16.03 17.76 -1.63
N HIS A 146 -15.10 18.17 -0.78
CA HIS A 146 -15.48 18.49 0.59
C HIS A 146 -15.02 19.92 0.90
N ASP A 147 -15.99 20.78 1.17
CA ASP A 147 -15.81 22.01 1.91
C ASP A 147 -15.30 21.62 3.31
N ASP A 148 -13.99 21.42 3.43
CA ASP A 148 -13.32 21.38 4.73
C ASP A 148 -13.49 22.79 5.32
N ASP A 149 -14.49 22.96 6.20
CA ASP A 149 -14.76 24.16 7.03
C ASP A 149 -13.62 24.45 8.04
N ASP A 150 -12.46 23.80 7.88
CA ASP A 150 -11.21 24.05 8.58
C ASP A 150 -10.49 25.32 8.09
N GLY A 151 -11.11 26.08 7.17
CA GLY A 151 -10.54 27.32 6.61
C GLY A 151 -9.37 27.11 5.65
N ASP A 152 -9.11 25.87 5.24
CA ASP A 152 -8.10 25.50 4.23
C ASP A 152 -8.82 25.18 2.91
N SER A 153 -8.94 26.16 2.01
CA SER A 153 -9.71 26.10 0.76
C SER A 153 -9.10 25.18 -0.33
N ASN A 154 -8.48 24.06 0.06
CA ASN A 154 -7.66 23.18 -0.79
C ASN A 154 -8.35 21.86 -1.20
N GLY A 155 -9.63 21.62 -0.89
CA GLY A 155 -10.33 20.37 -1.22
C GLY A 155 -10.31 20.00 -2.72
N ALA A 156 -10.36 20.99 -3.61
CA ALA A 156 -10.24 20.77 -5.06
C ALA A 156 -8.81 20.41 -5.53
N ALA A 157 -7.78 20.72 -4.73
CA ALA A 157 -6.40 20.39 -5.03
C ALA A 157 -6.07 18.90 -4.80
N GLU A 158 -6.77 18.24 -3.87
CA GLU A 158 -6.49 16.85 -3.48
C GLU A 158 -6.94 15.82 -4.52
N ALA A 159 -8.08 16.01 -5.18
CA ALA A 159 -8.50 15.15 -6.31
C ALA A 159 -7.52 15.22 -7.51
N GLY A 160 -6.70 16.27 -7.57
CA GLY A 160 -5.64 16.49 -8.56
C GLY A 160 -4.25 16.00 -8.11
N LEU A 161 -4.10 15.49 -6.89
CA LEU A 161 -2.79 15.19 -6.29
C LEU A 161 -2.11 13.99 -6.94
N PHE A 162 -2.91 12.98 -7.29
CA PHE A 162 -2.43 11.75 -7.91
C PHE A 162 -2.56 11.82 -9.43
N ALA A 163 -1.43 11.57 -10.10
CA ALA A 163 -1.35 11.47 -11.56
C ALA A 163 -1.77 10.09 -12.09
N GLY A 164 -1.88 9.10 -11.22
CA GLY A 164 -2.21 7.71 -11.51
C GLY A 164 -1.84 6.81 -10.33
N TYR A 165 -2.21 5.53 -10.39
CA TYR A 165 -1.96 4.57 -9.33
C TYR A 165 -1.21 3.33 -9.84
N ILE A 166 -0.42 2.72 -8.96
CA ILE A 166 0.13 1.39 -9.19
C ILE A 166 -0.25 0.49 -8.02
N PHE A 167 -0.84 -0.67 -8.29
CA PHE A 167 -1.16 -1.66 -7.27
C PHE A 167 -0.38 -2.95 -7.50
N VAL A 168 0.14 -3.53 -6.43
CA VAL A 168 0.97 -4.73 -6.46
C VAL A 168 0.40 -5.75 -5.48
N ASP A 169 0.00 -6.91 -5.99
CA ASP A 169 -0.36 -8.10 -5.21
C ASP A 169 -1.42 -7.87 -4.12
N GLN A 170 -2.59 -7.37 -4.52
CA GLN A 170 -3.74 -7.23 -3.62
C GLN A 170 -5.06 -7.49 -4.35
N ALA A 171 -5.96 -8.21 -3.69
CA ALA A 171 -7.36 -8.38 -4.11
C ALA A 171 -8.25 -7.31 -3.44
N PRO A 172 -9.33 -6.86 -4.10
CA PRO A 172 -10.16 -5.77 -3.61
C PRO A 172 -11.06 -6.16 -2.42
N LEU A 173 -11.19 -7.46 -2.14
CA LEU A 173 -11.94 -8.03 -1.02
C LEU A 173 -11.30 -9.34 -0.56
N GLN A 174 -11.11 -9.51 0.75
CA GLN A 174 -10.44 -10.68 1.32
C GLN A 174 -11.44 -11.71 1.83
N ASP A 175 -12.53 -11.27 2.46
CA ASP A 175 -13.60 -12.13 2.96
C ASP A 175 -14.39 -12.78 1.82
N ARG A 176 -14.77 -14.05 2.01
CA ARG A 176 -15.74 -14.74 1.15
C ARG A 176 -17.14 -14.27 1.50
N VAL A 177 -17.97 -14.18 0.48
CA VAL A 177 -19.40 -13.99 0.75
C VAL A 177 -19.99 -15.26 1.35
N PRO A 178 -20.75 -15.15 2.46
CA PRO A 178 -21.37 -16.31 3.08
C PRO A 178 -22.24 -17.10 2.11
N SER A 179 -22.14 -18.43 2.16
CA SER A 179 -22.82 -19.35 1.24
C SER A 179 -24.34 -19.18 1.19
N PHE A 180 -24.97 -18.69 2.27
CA PHE A 180 -26.40 -18.42 2.30
C PHE A 180 -26.80 -17.24 1.38
N LEU A 181 -25.95 -16.20 1.27
CA LEU A 181 -26.15 -15.10 0.32
C LEU A 181 -25.87 -15.54 -1.12
N ALA A 182 -24.87 -16.42 -1.31
CA ALA A 182 -24.57 -17.02 -2.61
C ALA A 182 -25.76 -17.84 -3.18
N SER A 183 -26.53 -18.49 -2.31
CA SER A 183 -27.68 -19.32 -2.68
C SER A 183 -28.96 -18.53 -3.02
N SER A 184 -29.01 -17.23 -2.68
CA SER A 184 -30.18 -16.36 -2.90
C SER A 184 -30.17 -15.63 -4.24
N SER A 185 -29.27 -15.97 -5.17
CA SER A 185 -29.22 -15.37 -6.50
C SER A 185 -30.55 -15.55 -7.22
N PRO A 186 -31.28 -14.47 -7.59
CA PRO A 186 -32.50 -14.60 -8.36
C PRO A 186 -32.16 -15.21 -9.72
N SER A 187 -32.90 -16.23 -10.14
CA SER A 187 -32.79 -16.84 -11.47
C SER A 187 -33.28 -15.90 -12.60
N GLY A 188 -33.06 -14.60 -12.48
CA GLY A 188 -33.68 -13.57 -13.32
C GLY A 188 -32.67 -12.54 -13.79
N SER A 189 -32.45 -12.53 -15.11
CA SER A 189 -31.80 -11.47 -15.88
C SER A 189 -32.32 -10.07 -15.48
N SER A 190 -31.63 -9.39 -14.56
CA SER A 190 -31.74 -7.95 -14.40
C SER A 190 -30.48 -7.30 -14.96
N ASN A 191 -30.64 -6.50 -16.02
CA ASN A 191 -29.59 -5.68 -16.65
C ASN A 191 -29.11 -4.52 -15.74
N ASP A 192 -29.12 -4.70 -14.42
CA ASP A 192 -28.62 -3.75 -13.44
C ASP A 192 -27.36 -4.37 -12.78
N THR A 193 -26.32 -4.51 -13.59
CA THR A 193 -25.11 -5.32 -13.30
C THR A 193 -24.00 -4.53 -12.62
N GLY A 194 -24.29 -3.37 -12.05
CA GLY A 194 -23.28 -2.44 -11.54
C GLY A 194 -22.64 -2.77 -10.18
N GLY A 195 -22.87 -3.94 -9.57
CA GLY A 195 -22.17 -4.30 -8.32
C GLY A 195 -22.74 -5.43 -7.46
N LYS A 196 -24.02 -5.79 -7.60
CA LYS A 196 -24.65 -6.83 -6.76
C LYS A 196 -24.35 -8.28 -7.17
N GLU A 197 -24.12 -8.55 -8.45
CA GLU A 197 -23.77 -9.91 -8.93
C GLU A 197 -22.37 -10.35 -8.46
N ASP A 198 -21.42 -9.41 -8.35
CA ASP A 198 -20.06 -9.69 -7.89
C ASP A 198 -19.96 -9.99 -6.40
N LEU A 199 -20.89 -9.47 -5.58
CA LEU A 199 -20.97 -9.85 -4.16
C LEU A 199 -21.34 -11.33 -4.02
N ILE A 200 -22.38 -11.79 -4.73
CA ILE A 200 -22.91 -13.16 -4.60
C ILE A 200 -21.89 -14.24 -5.04
N THR A 201 -20.92 -13.87 -5.88
CA THR A 201 -19.96 -14.81 -6.51
C THR A 201 -18.54 -14.76 -5.93
N TRP A 202 -18.28 -13.98 -4.86
CA TRP A 202 -16.94 -13.87 -4.27
C TRP A 202 -16.58 -15.07 -3.39
N ASP A 203 -16.02 -16.11 -4.02
CA ASP A 203 -15.71 -17.39 -3.41
C ASP A 203 -14.19 -17.63 -3.17
N ALA A 204 -13.83 -18.87 -2.85
CA ALA A 204 -12.45 -19.27 -2.58
C ALA A 204 -11.48 -19.08 -3.75
N SER A 205 -11.97 -18.94 -4.99
CA SER A 205 -11.13 -18.69 -6.17
C SER A 205 -10.63 -17.25 -6.23
N ARG A 206 -11.26 -16.31 -5.50
CA ARG A 206 -10.95 -14.87 -5.52
C ARG A 206 -10.53 -14.33 -4.16
N ALA A 207 -11.12 -14.86 -3.08
CA ALA A 207 -10.84 -14.44 -1.71
C ALA A 207 -9.43 -14.80 -1.24
N HIS A 208 -8.98 -14.18 -0.15
CA HIS A 208 -7.70 -14.49 0.47
C HIS A 208 -7.62 -15.99 0.85
N THR A 209 -6.43 -16.57 0.88
CA THR A 209 -6.23 -18.01 1.15
C THR A 209 -6.17 -18.36 2.64
N GLY A 210 -5.62 -17.48 3.49
CA GLY A 210 -5.48 -17.64 4.94
C GLY A 210 -6.40 -16.78 5.84
N CYS A 211 -7.09 -15.78 5.31
CA CYS A 211 -7.93 -14.86 6.10
C CYS A 211 -9.14 -14.39 5.28
N TYR A 212 -10.18 -15.23 5.24
CA TYR A 212 -11.30 -15.09 4.31
C TYR A 212 -12.69 -15.23 4.95
N ASP A 213 -12.73 -15.38 6.27
CA ASP A 213 -13.94 -15.38 7.07
C ASP A 213 -13.57 -15.08 8.53
N GLU A 214 -14.58 -14.97 9.41
CA GLU A 214 -14.35 -14.67 10.82
C GLU A 214 -13.50 -15.71 11.55
N ALA A 215 -13.66 -17.00 11.23
CA ALA A 215 -12.94 -18.07 11.90
C ALA A 215 -11.44 -18.06 11.56
N THR A 216 -11.11 -17.92 10.28
CA THR A 216 -9.74 -17.79 9.80
C THR A 216 -9.11 -16.49 10.26
N MET A 217 -9.89 -15.40 10.32
CA MET A 217 -9.42 -14.13 10.85
C MET A 217 -8.98 -14.29 12.32
N HIS A 218 -9.85 -14.82 13.19
CA HIS A 218 -9.51 -15.06 14.59
C HIS A 218 -8.33 -16.02 14.77
N ALA A 219 -8.17 -17.02 13.88
CA ALA A 219 -7.01 -17.90 13.89
C ALA A 219 -5.72 -17.14 13.58
N ALA A 220 -5.72 -16.28 12.56
CA ALA A 220 -4.57 -15.45 12.23
C ALA A 220 -4.26 -14.46 13.36
N GLN A 221 -5.23 -13.79 13.98
CA GLN A 221 -4.97 -12.93 15.13
C GLN A 221 -4.32 -13.68 16.28
N ARG A 222 -4.80 -14.88 16.62
CA ARG A 222 -4.18 -15.70 17.66
C ARG A 222 -2.74 -16.05 17.31
N ALA A 223 -2.45 -16.41 16.06
CA ALA A 223 -1.09 -16.70 15.61
C ALA A 223 -0.19 -15.46 15.74
N TRP A 224 -0.64 -14.28 15.27
CA TRP A 224 0.12 -13.05 15.38
C TRP A 224 0.40 -12.64 16.83
N VAL A 225 -0.57 -12.80 17.74
CA VAL A 225 -0.46 -12.43 19.15
C VAL A 225 0.33 -13.43 19.99
N HIS A 226 0.14 -14.73 19.75
CA HIS A 226 0.62 -15.78 20.65
C HIS A 226 1.70 -16.69 20.05
N ASP A 227 1.87 -16.68 18.72
CA ASP A 227 2.87 -17.46 18.00
C ASP A 227 3.61 -16.60 16.95
N THR A 228 4.01 -15.41 17.39
CA THR A 228 4.51 -14.32 16.54
C THR A 228 5.68 -14.75 15.64
N ALA A 229 6.62 -15.55 16.14
CA ALA A 229 7.78 -16.00 15.36
C ALA A 229 7.38 -16.88 14.16
N ASN A 230 6.41 -17.79 14.34
CA ASN A 230 5.92 -18.62 13.25
C ASN A 230 5.00 -17.83 12.32
N ALA A 231 4.20 -16.90 12.85
CA ALA A 231 3.39 -16.00 12.03
C ALA A 231 4.26 -15.19 11.06
N HIS A 232 5.40 -14.66 11.51
CA HIS A 232 6.34 -13.93 10.66
C HIS A 232 6.91 -14.83 9.55
N LYS A 233 7.34 -16.05 9.89
CA LYS A 233 7.88 -17.00 8.91
C LYS A 233 6.83 -17.46 7.90
N GLY A 234 5.61 -17.70 8.36
CA GLY A 234 4.47 -18.03 7.52
C GLY A 234 4.20 -16.95 6.49
N LEU A 235 4.14 -15.69 6.93
CA LEU A 235 3.98 -14.54 6.04
C LEU A 235 5.06 -14.50 4.95
N VAL A 236 6.34 -14.66 5.32
CA VAL A 236 7.44 -14.69 4.35
C VAL A 236 7.29 -15.84 3.35
N ALA A 237 6.95 -17.03 3.83
CA ALA A 237 6.79 -18.21 2.99
C ALA A 237 5.65 -18.06 1.97
N GLU A 238 4.56 -17.38 2.34
CA GLU A 238 3.39 -17.17 1.49
C GLU A 238 3.54 -15.96 0.55
N CYS A 239 4.20 -14.88 1.00
CA CYS A 239 4.36 -13.65 0.21
C CYS A 239 5.52 -13.71 -0.79
N LEU A 240 6.59 -14.46 -0.52
CA LEU A 240 7.70 -14.60 -1.45
C LEU A 240 7.38 -15.71 -2.47
N GLY A 241 6.87 -15.33 -3.64
CA GLY A 241 6.38 -16.27 -4.64
C GLY A 241 7.36 -17.34 -5.10
N TYR A 242 8.67 -17.04 -5.06
CA TYR A 242 9.70 -18.02 -5.38
C TYR A 242 9.91 -19.06 -4.27
N ARG A 243 9.57 -18.75 -3.01
CA ARG A 243 9.50 -19.69 -1.88
C ARG A 243 8.19 -20.46 -1.86
N PHE A 244 7.07 -19.77 -2.11
CA PHE A 244 5.73 -20.36 -2.11
C PHE A 244 5.56 -21.39 -3.23
N ALA A 245 5.94 -21.03 -4.47
CA ALA A 245 5.81 -21.88 -5.65
C ALA A 245 7.12 -21.90 -6.47
N PRO A 246 8.18 -22.57 -5.95
CA PRO A 246 9.50 -22.60 -6.58
C PRO A 246 9.42 -23.17 -8.00
N SER A 247 10.08 -22.50 -8.95
CA SER A 247 10.13 -22.97 -10.34
C SER A 247 11.28 -23.95 -10.54
N THR A 248 10.99 -25.16 -11.00
CA THR A 248 12.03 -26.13 -11.39
C THR A 248 12.72 -25.77 -12.72
N THR A 249 12.10 -24.89 -13.50
CA THR A 249 12.56 -24.40 -14.82
C THR A 249 13.28 -23.06 -14.77
N SER A 250 13.52 -22.49 -13.59
CA SER A 250 14.25 -21.22 -13.46
C SER A 250 15.66 -21.39 -14.02
N THR A 251 15.99 -20.65 -15.07
CA THR A 251 17.37 -20.48 -15.60
C THR A 251 18.19 -19.61 -14.66
N SER A 252 18.11 -19.87 -13.35
CA SER A 252 18.87 -19.16 -12.34
C SER A 252 20.35 -19.45 -12.58
N VAL A 253 21.13 -18.38 -12.76
CA VAL A 253 22.60 -18.45 -12.85
C VAL A 253 23.22 -18.85 -11.50
N SER A 254 22.42 -18.85 -10.41
CA SER A 254 22.85 -19.18 -9.06
C SER A 254 22.82 -20.69 -8.80
N THR A 255 23.85 -21.20 -8.13
CA THR A 255 23.90 -22.57 -7.62
C THR A 255 22.82 -22.83 -6.57
N PRO A 256 22.42 -24.09 -6.30
CA PRO A 256 21.45 -24.42 -5.25
C PRO A 256 21.84 -23.91 -3.86
N ALA A 257 23.14 -23.84 -3.55
CA ALA A 257 23.62 -23.29 -2.28
C ALA A 257 23.42 -21.77 -2.19
N GLN A 258 23.67 -21.05 -3.29
CA GLN A 258 23.43 -19.61 -3.36
C GLN A 258 21.94 -19.27 -3.29
N GLN A 259 21.08 -20.10 -3.90
CA GLN A 259 19.62 -19.95 -3.79
C GLN A 259 19.15 -20.10 -2.34
N ARG A 260 19.57 -21.16 -1.65
CA ARG A 260 19.26 -21.35 -0.22
C ARG A 260 19.77 -20.21 0.66
N GLN A 261 21.00 -19.75 0.43
CA GLN A 261 21.53 -18.63 1.18
C GLN A 261 20.72 -17.34 0.94
N GLN A 262 20.30 -17.09 -0.29
CA GLN A 262 19.44 -15.94 -0.62
C GLN A 262 18.08 -16.05 0.05
N GLU A 263 17.49 -17.24 0.03
CA GLU A 263 16.26 -17.59 0.72
C GLU A 263 16.36 -17.31 2.22
N ASP A 264 17.42 -17.79 2.89
CA ASP A 264 17.65 -17.59 4.32
C ASP A 264 17.86 -16.09 4.64
N ASN A 265 18.59 -15.38 3.78
CA ASN A 265 18.83 -13.95 3.95
C ASN A 265 17.54 -13.13 3.82
N ASP A 266 16.70 -13.43 2.82
CA ASP A 266 15.42 -12.75 2.63
C ASP A 266 14.46 -13.08 3.78
N GLU A 267 14.38 -14.34 4.25
CA GLU A 267 13.58 -14.68 5.43
C GLU A 267 14.03 -13.92 6.67
N ALA A 268 15.34 -13.90 6.97
CA ALA A 268 15.89 -13.17 8.10
C ALA A 268 15.58 -11.67 8.00
N PHE A 269 15.70 -11.08 6.81
CA PHE A 269 15.39 -9.68 6.57
C PHE A 269 13.91 -9.36 6.86
N PHE A 270 12.98 -10.05 6.22
CA PHE A 270 11.55 -9.76 6.36
C PHE A 270 11.00 -10.09 7.75
N THR A 271 11.46 -11.19 8.35
CA THR A 271 11.06 -11.54 9.72
C THR A 271 11.61 -10.55 10.75
N SER A 272 12.82 -10.01 10.54
CA SER A 272 13.39 -8.97 11.42
C SER A 272 12.64 -7.64 11.34
N ILE A 273 12.11 -7.26 10.17
CA ILE A 273 11.27 -6.07 10.02
C ILE A 273 9.93 -6.28 10.73
N SER A 274 9.30 -7.44 10.52
CA SER A 274 8.02 -7.78 11.18
C SER A 274 8.16 -7.76 12.71
N ALA A 275 9.29 -8.24 13.24
CA ALA A 275 9.58 -8.24 14.68
C ALA A 275 9.72 -6.85 15.32
N GLN A 276 9.84 -5.78 14.53
CA GLN A 276 9.84 -4.40 15.06
C GLN A 276 8.43 -3.87 15.32
N CYS A 277 7.40 -4.56 14.87
CA CYS A 277 6.00 -4.18 15.03
C CYS A 277 5.43 -4.78 16.32
N ASP A 278 4.42 -4.13 16.89
CA ASP A 278 3.67 -4.73 17.99
C ASP A 278 2.70 -5.81 17.44
N PRO A 279 2.76 -7.05 17.96
CA PRO A 279 2.00 -8.17 17.42
C PRO A 279 0.48 -8.07 17.65
N VAL A 280 0.05 -7.53 18.80
CA VAL A 280 -1.38 -7.30 19.09
C VAL A 280 -1.96 -6.29 18.13
N TRP A 281 -1.16 -5.30 17.82
CA TRP A 281 -1.49 -4.24 16.93
C TRP A 281 -1.51 -4.66 15.47
N LEU A 282 -0.56 -5.48 15.01
CA LEU A 282 -0.62 -6.13 13.70
C LEU A 282 -1.87 -7.00 13.56
N ALA A 283 -2.23 -7.76 14.59
CA ALA A 283 -3.44 -8.57 14.58
C ALA A 283 -4.72 -7.72 14.46
N ARG A 284 -4.76 -6.51 15.04
CA ARG A 284 -5.88 -5.58 14.89
C ARG A 284 -5.93 -4.99 13.48
N LEU A 285 -4.79 -4.55 12.95
CA LEU A 285 -4.71 -4.02 11.58
C LEU A 285 -5.11 -5.07 10.55
N LEU A 286 -4.71 -6.33 10.75
CA LEU A 286 -5.09 -7.45 9.89
C LEU A 286 -6.61 -7.67 9.87
N ALA A 287 -7.25 -7.62 11.05
CA ALA A 287 -8.70 -7.76 11.16
C ALA A 287 -9.46 -6.60 10.50
N ASP A 288 -8.94 -5.39 10.61
CA ASP A 288 -9.53 -4.21 9.98
C ASP A 288 -9.38 -4.26 8.45
N HIS A 289 -8.15 -4.50 7.97
CA HIS A 289 -7.83 -4.57 6.55
C HIS A 289 -8.65 -5.62 5.79
N THR A 290 -8.79 -6.81 6.35
CA THR A 290 -9.39 -7.96 5.66
C THR A 290 -10.92 -7.87 5.54
N ARG A 291 -11.54 -6.85 6.14
CA ARG A 291 -13.00 -6.64 6.14
C ARG A 291 -13.47 -5.51 5.23
N TYR A 292 -12.56 -4.70 4.72
CA TYR A 292 -12.92 -3.67 3.77
C TYR A 292 -13.21 -4.27 2.40
N ASP A 293 -14.31 -3.82 1.81
CA ASP A 293 -14.63 -4.07 0.41
C ASP A 293 -14.29 -2.81 -0.39
N HIS A 294 -13.17 -2.84 -1.11
CA HIS A 294 -12.67 -1.69 -1.86
C HIS A 294 -13.19 -1.64 -3.31
N ARG A 295 -14.08 -2.56 -3.69
CA ARG A 295 -14.53 -2.73 -5.07
C ARG A 295 -15.19 -1.49 -5.67
N ASP A 296 -15.99 -0.78 -4.90
CA ASP A 296 -16.66 0.45 -5.34
C ASP A 296 -15.67 1.61 -5.44
N ALA A 297 -14.81 1.79 -4.43
CA ALA A 297 -13.74 2.80 -4.46
C ALA A 297 -12.82 2.64 -5.69
N ILE A 298 -12.52 1.40 -6.07
CA ILE A 298 -11.72 1.09 -7.25
C ILE A 298 -12.45 1.50 -8.53
N GLY A 299 -13.70 1.07 -8.69
CA GLY A 299 -14.48 1.31 -9.92
C GLY A 299 -14.95 2.76 -10.10
N GLU A 300 -15.19 3.48 -9.00
CA GLU A 300 -15.77 4.82 -9.05
C GLU A 300 -14.73 5.93 -8.97
N VAL A 301 -13.70 5.79 -8.13
CA VAL A 301 -12.73 6.87 -7.85
C VAL A 301 -11.40 6.59 -8.52
N VAL A 302 -10.83 5.41 -8.27
CA VAL A 302 -9.49 5.05 -8.75
C VAL A 302 -9.47 4.95 -10.28
N ALA A 303 -10.53 4.41 -10.89
CA ALA A 303 -10.69 4.29 -12.34
C ALA A 303 -10.71 5.64 -13.09
N GLN A 304 -10.88 6.76 -12.39
CA GLN A 304 -10.81 8.10 -13.00
C GLN A 304 -9.38 8.54 -13.37
N LYS A 305 -8.36 7.74 -13.02
CA LYS A 305 -6.95 8.02 -13.27
C LYS A 305 -6.30 6.82 -13.98
N PRO A 306 -5.15 7.00 -14.65
CA PRO A 306 -4.37 5.87 -15.16
C PRO A 306 -3.96 4.91 -14.04
N VAL A 307 -4.18 3.61 -14.23
CA VAL A 307 -3.83 2.56 -13.26
C VAL A 307 -2.94 1.51 -13.90
N LEU A 308 -1.91 1.06 -13.17
CA LEU A 308 -1.18 -0.16 -13.47
C LEU A 308 -1.42 -1.18 -12.35
N VAL A 309 -1.98 -2.34 -12.69
CA VAL A 309 -2.11 -3.47 -11.77
C VAL A 309 -1.01 -4.49 -12.06
N MET A 310 -0.20 -4.81 -11.05
CA MET A 310 0.83 -5.84 -11.10
C MET A 310 0.39 -7.00 -10.20
N ALA A 311 0.27 -8.19 -10.77
CA ALA A 311 -0.11 -9.40 -10.03
C ALA A 311 0.95 -10.50 -10.24
N GLY A 312 1.48 -11.02 -9.15
CA GLY A 312 2.35 -12.16 -9.09
C GLY A 312 1.55 -13.43 -9.27
N GLY A 313 1.80 -14.19 -10.34
CA GLY A 313 1.14 -15.49 -10.57
C GLY A 313 1.50 -16.59 -9.57
N LYS A 314 2.33 -16.29 -8.57
CA LYS A 314 2.82 -17.18 -7.52
C LYS A 314 2.68 -16.49 -6.18
N SER A 315 1.48 -16.49 -5.63
CA SER A 315 1.19 -15.88 -4.33
C SER A 315 0.51 -16.91 -3.44
N GLY A 316 0.97 -16.99 -2.20
CA GLY A 316 0.34 -17.80 -1.16
C GLY A 316 -0.83 -17.11 -0.49
N CYS A 317 -0.97 -15.78 -0.63
CA CYS A 317 -1.99 -14.99 0.06
C CYS A 317 -3.22 -14.71 -0.81
N PHE A 318 -2.98 -14.40 -2.09
CA PHE A 318 -4.03 -13.96 -3.02
C PHE A 318 -4.08 -14.85 -4.26
N PRO A 319 -5.23 -15.46 -4.57
CA PRO A 319 -5.44 -16.07 -5.87
C PRO A 319 -5.31 -15.04 -6.99
N LEU A 320 -4.78 -15.48 -8.14
CA LEU A 320 -4.63 -14.60 -9.31
C LEU A 320 -5.96 -13.98 -9.74
N GLU A 321 -7.05 -14.75 -9.72
CA GLU A 321 -8.38 -14.25 -10.11
C GLU A 321 -8.90 -13.13 -9.20
N GLY A 322 -8.55 -13.16 -7.91
CA GLY A 322 -8.86 -12.08 -6.98
C GLY A 322 -8.09 -10.81 -7.29
N MET A 323 -6.80 -10.92 -7.65
CA MET A 323 -5.98 -9.77 -8.04
C MET A 323 -6.38 -9.21 -9.41
N LEU A 324 -6.79 -10.06 -10.36
CA LEU A 324 -7.28 -9.64 -11.67
C LEU A 324 -8.59 -8.86 -11.58
N GLU A 325 -9.37 -9.04 -10.51
CA GLU A 325 -10.57 -8.23 -10.28
C GLU A 325 -10.25 -6.74 -10.16
N THR A 326 -9.13 -6.39 -9.50
CA THR A 326 -8.66 -5.00 -9.44
C THR A 326 -8.46 -4.43 -10.84
N ALA A 327 -7.91 -5.22 -11.78
CA ALA A 327 -7.71 -4.79 -13.17
C ALA A 327 -9.04 -4.62 -13.91
N ARG A 328 -9.98 -5.58 -13.78
CA ARG A 328 -11.30 -5.49 -14.43
C ARG A 328 -12.10 -4.26 -14.01
N ARG A 329 -11.89 -3.76 -12.80
CA ARG A 329 -12.62 -2.61 -12.25
C ARG A 329 -12.05 -1.26 -12.65
N VAL A 330 -10.81 -1.23 -13.16
CA VAL A 330 -10.17 0.02 -13.64
C VAL A 330 -10.12 0.10 -15.17
N ASP A 331 -10.56 -0.94 -15.86
CA ASP A 331 -10.76 -1.00 -17.32
C ASP A 331 -12.10 -0.38 -17.76
#